data_AF-A0A1G8SWY5-F1
#
_entry.id   AF-A0A1G8SWY5-F1
#
_cell.length_a   1.000
_cell.length_b   1.000
_cell.length_c   1.000
_cell.angle_alpha   90.00
_cell.angle_beta   90.00
_cell.angle_gamma   90.00
#
_symmetry.space_group_name_H-M   'P 1'
#
loop_
_entity.id
_entity.type
_entity.pdbx_description
1 polymer ?
#
loop_
_entity_poly.entity_id
_entity_poly.type
_entity_poly.pdbx_seq_one_letter_code
_entity_poly.pdbx_strand_id
1 'polypeptide(L)'
;MPLKVTPEQLQTLSGTTSRTSAEIRLSQQSLKGQLAPVVGSEWSGAAATQFAALYEQFDVHAAGLCDALDGIGRLLGQAGASYAEVEQRIAASFR
;
A
#
# COMPACT_ATOMS: atom_id res chain seq x y z
N MET A 1 15.10 -24.98 -14.37
CA MET A 1 13.72 -24.46 -14.49
C MET A 1 13.84 -22.94 -14.53
N PRO A 2 13.40 -22.24 -15.59
CA PRO A 2 13.48 -20.77 -15.59
C PRO A 2 12.59 -20.24 -14.46
N LEU A 3 13.09 -19.26 -13.70
CA LEU A 3 12.29 -18.55 -12.73
C LEU A 3 11.08 -17.94 -13.46
N LYS A 4 9.87 -18.26 -13.00
CA LYS A 4 8.63 -17.76 -13.62
C LYS A 4 8.45 -16.25 -13.44
N VAL A 5 9.25 -15.64 -12.55
CA VAL A 5 9.27 -14.22 -12.22
C VAL A 5 10.73 -13.80 -12.01
N THR A 6 11.18 -12.72 -12.66
CA THR A 6 12.58 -12.25 -12.54
C THR A 6 12.78 -11.33 -11.33
N PRO A 7 14.01 -11.19 -10.81
CA PRO A 7 14.33 -10.23 -9.75
C PRO A 7 13.86 -8.80 -10.08
N GLU A 8 14.06 -8.35 -11.32
CA GLU A 8 13.70 -7.00 -11.79
C GLU A 8 12.19 -6.80 -11.83
N GLN A 9 11.44 -7.84 -12.21
CA GLN A 9 9.98 -7.81 -12.19
C GLN A 9 9.47 -7.65 -10.76
N LEU A 10 10.03 -8.40 -9.80
CA LEU A 10 9.67 -8.29 -8.38
C LEU A 10 10.01 -6.90 -7.82
N GLN A 11 11.18 -6.35 -8.15
CA GLN A 11 11.58 -5.02 -7.70
C GLN A 11 10.69 -3.92 -8.30
N THR A 12 10.31 -4.07 -9.58
CA THR A 12 9.37 -3.17 -10.25
C THR A 12 8.00 -3.19 -9.57
N LEU A 13 7.47 -4.38 -9.29
CA LEU A 13 6.18 -4.53 -8.61
C LEU A 13 6.25 -3.97 -7.18
N SER A 14 7.33 -4.21 -6.44
CA SER A 14 7.59 -3.61 -5.12
C SER A 14 7.47 -2.08 -5.15
N GLY A 15 8.13 -1.44 -6.12
CA GLY A 15 8.08 0.01 -6.29
C GLY A 15 6.68 0.52 -6.67
N THR A 16 5.99 -0.17 -7.58
CA THR A 16 4.62 0.16 -7.97
C THR A 16 3.67 0.06 -6.79
N THR A 17 3.69 -1.05 -6.04
CA THR A 17 2.83 -1.24 -4.87
C THR A 17 3.06 -0.16 -3.80
N SER A 18 4.32 0.17 -3.52
CA SER A 18 4.67 1.22 -2.56
C SER A 18 4.15 2.60 -3.00
N ARG A 19 4.23 2.90 -4.30
CA ARG A 19 3.72 4.15 -4.86
C ARG A 19 2.20 4.23 -4.76
N THR A 20 1.49 3.17 -5.14
CA THR A 20 0.03 3.11 -5.02
C THR A 20 -0.43 3.28 -3.58
N SER A 21 0.27 2.67 -2.62
CA SER A 21 0.00 2.86 -1.19
C SER A 21 0.14 4.33 -0.76
N ALA A 22 1.19 5.02 -1.23
CA ALA A 22 1.38 6.44 -0.97
C ALA A 22 0.30 7.33 -1.61
N GLU A 23 -0.08 7.03 -2.86
CA GLU A 23 -1.16 7.74 -3.57
C GLU A 23 -2.51 7.61 -2.84
N ILE A 24 -2.85 6.40 -2.38
CA ILE A 24 -4.08 6.16 -1.61
C ILE A 24 -4.08 6.97 -0.31
N ARG A 25 -2.96 7.01 0.43
CA ARG A 25 -2.84 7.82 1.65
C ARG A 25 -3.04 9.32 1.37
N LEU A 26 -2.49 9.83 0.28
CA LEU A 26 -2.67 11.23 -0.12
C LEU A 26 -4.13 11.52 -0.48
N SER A 27 -4.77 10.65 -1.27
CA SER A 27 -6.19 10.78 -1.62
C SER A 27 -7.10 10.71 -0.38
N GLN A 28 -6.82 9.78 0.53
CA GLN A 28 -7.53 9.67 1.82
C GLN A 28 -7.38 10.95 2.64
N GLN A 29 -6.15 11.44 2.83
CA GLN A 29 -5.89 12.65 3.61
C GLN A 29 -6.57 13.88 3.00
N SER A 30 -6.52 14.01 1.67
CA SER A 30 -7.22 15.09 0.95
C SER A 30 -8.73 15.03 1.18
N LEU A 31 -9.33 13.85 1.05
CA LEU A 31 -10.77 13.67 1.27
C LEU A 31 -11.17 13.96 2.72
N LYS A 32 -10.38 13.48 3.70
CA LYS A 32 -10.60 13.80 5.13
C LYS A 32 -10.55 15.31 5.38
N GLY A 33 -9.62 16.03 4.75
CA GLY A 33 -9.54 17.48 4.83
C GLY A 33 -10.80 18.18 4.28
N GLN A 34 -11.34 17.68 3.17
CA GLN A 34 -12.57 18.22 2.56
C GLN A 34 -13.82 17.91 3.40
N LEU A 35 -13.85 16.76 4.09
CA LEU A 35 -14.97 16.35 4.95
C LEU A 35 -14.88 16.92 6.38
N ALA A 36 -13.72 17.42 6.80
CA ALA A 36 -13.51 17.97 8.14
C ALA A 36 -14.55 19.01 8.58
N PRO A 37 -15.08 19.92 7.71
CA PRO A 37 -16.07 20.90 8.15
C PRO A 37 -17.42 20.31 8.56
N VAL A 38 -17.78 19.13 8.04
CA VAL A 38 -19.03 18.44 8.42
C VAL A 38 -18.81 17.44 9.56
N VAL A 39 -17.60 16.90 9.68
CA VAL A 39 -17.16 16.03 10.78
C VAL A 39 -16.94 16.88 12.05
N GLY A 40 -17.85 16.82 13.04
CA GLY A 40 -17.71 17.55 14.30
C GLY A 40 -18.30 18.97 14.31
N SER A 41 -19.08 19.32 13.29
CA SER A 41 -19.96 20.50 13.30
C SER A 41 -21.21 20.28 14.17
N GLU A 42 -22.06 21.30 14.33
CA GLU A 42 -23.39 21.15 14.97
C GLU A 42 -24.36 20.25 14.17
N TRP A 43 -23.88 19.60 13.09
CA TRP A 43 -24.64 18.61 12.35
C TRP A 43 -25.00 17.42 13.24
N SER A 44 -26.29 17.26 13.47
CA SER A 44 -26.85 16.26 14.39
C SER A 44 -28.02 15.50 13.74
N GLY A 45 -28.45 14.42 14.39
CA GLY A 45 -29.54 13.55 13.93
C GLY A 45 -29.04 12.22 13.36
N ALA A 46 -29.99 11.41 12.87
CA ALA A 46 -29.73 10.05 12.43
C ALA A 46 -28.73 9.96 11.27
N ALA A 47 -28.79 10.91 10.32
CA ALA A 47 -27.86 10.97 9.19
C ALA A 47 -26.42 11.29 9.63
N ALA A 48 -26.25 12.22 10.58
CA ALA A 48 -24.94 12.56 11.14
C ALA A 48 -24.31 11.36 11.87
N THR A 49 -25.12 10.60 12.60
CA THR A 49 -24.68 9.37 13.29
C THR A 49 -24.22 8.30 12.29
N GLN A 50 -25.00 8.06 11.24
CA GLN A 50 -24.65 7.10 10.19
C GLN A 50 -23.39 7.53 9.42
N PHE A 51 -23.28 8.82 9.11
CA PHE A 51 -22.09 9.38 8.48
C PHE A 51 -20.85 9.19 9.35
N ALA A 52 -20.91 9.51 10.65
CA ALA A 52 -19.78 9.35 11.56
C ALA A 52 -19.29 7.88 11.60
N ALA A 53 -20.21 6.92 11.64
CA ALA A 53 -19.87 5.50 11.61
C ALA A 53 -19.18 5.09 10.30
N LEU A 54 -19.68 5.57 9.15
CA LEU A 54 -19.06 5.31 7.84
C LEU A 54 -17.69 6.00 7.71
N TYR A 55 -17.54 7.20 8.28
CA TYR A 55 -16.30 7.96 8.26
C TYR A 55 -15.20 7.28 9.08
N GLU A 56 -15.55 6.72 10.24
CA GLU A 56 -14.63 5.91 11.05
C GLU A 56 -14.22 4.61 10.32
N GLN A 57 -15.19 3.88 9.75
CA GLN A 57 -14.91 2.69 8.94
C GLN A 57 -14.02 3.00 7.75
N PHE A 58 -14.27 4.10 7.05
CA PHE A 58 -13.44 4.57 5.96
C PHE A 58 -11.98 4.76 6.39
N ASP A 59 -11.75 5.40 7.54
CA ASP A 59 -10.39 5.66 8.03
C ASP A 59 -9.65 4.36 8.37
N VAL A 60 -10.33 3.45 9.07
CA VAL A 60 -9.79 2.14 9.44
C VAL A 60 -9.48 1.29 8.21
N HIS A 61 -10.40 1.23 7.24
CA HIS A 61 -10.21 0.42 6.04
C HIS A 61 -9.11 0.96 5.13
N ALA A 62 -9.02 2.29 4.99
CA ALA A 62 -7.96 2.90 4.20
C ALA A 62 -6.58 2.69 4.84
N ALA A 63 -6.46 2.79 6.17
CA ALA A 63 -5.23 2.44 6.88
C ALA A 63 -4.84 0.96 6.64
N GLY A 64 -5.78 0.03 6.85
CA GLY A 64 -5.53 -1.40 6.64
C GLY A 64 -5.15 -1.76 5.21
N LEU A 65 -5.76 -1.10 4.21
CA LEU A 65 -5.38 -1.25 2.81
C LEU A 65 -3.93 -0.82 2.56
N CYS A 66 -3.53 0.34 3.08
CA CYS A 66 -2.17 0.85 2.89
C CYS A 66 -1.13 -0.02 3.60
N ASP A 67 -1.43 -0.52 4.81
CA ASP A 67 -0.57 -1.45 5.54
C ASP A 67 -0.37 -2.76 4.75
N ALA A 68 -1.44 -3.29 4.16
CA ALA A 68 -1.37 -4.47 3.32
C ALA A 68 -0.51 -4.23 2.07
N LEU A 69 -0.69 -3.10 1.39
CA LEU A 69 0.11 -2.72 0.22
C LEU A 69 1.59 -2.53 0.59
N ASP A 70 1.90 -1.88 1.71
CA ASP A 70 3.27 -1.72 2.18
C ASP A 70 3.93 -3.06 2.51
N GLY A 71 3.17 -3.97 3.14
CA GLY A 71 3.61 -5.34 3.41
C GLY A 71 3.92 -6.11 2.13
N ILE A 72 3.01 -6.06 1.14
CA ILE A 72 3.20 -6.69 -0.18
C ILE A 72 4.43 -6.12 -0.88
N GLY A 73 4.55 -4.78 -0.93
CA GLY A 73 5.68 -4.10 -1.55
C GLY A 73 7.01 -4.52 -0.93
N ARG A 74 7.07 -4.63 0.40
CA ARG A 74 8.26 -5.08 1.13
C ARG A 74 8.62 -6.52 0.80
N LEU A 75 7.64 -7.43 0.81
CA LEU A 75 7.86 -8.85 0.49
C LEU A 75 8.37 -9.04 -0.94
N LEU A 76 7.81 -8.30 -1.90
CA LEU A 76 8.26 -8.31 -3.30
C LEU A 76 9.71 -7.83 -3.43
N GLY A 77 10.08 -6.75 -2.75
CA GLY A 77 11.44 -6.22 -2.77
C GLY A 77 12.46 -7.19 -2.14
N GLN A 78 12.09 -7.81 -1.01
CA GLN A 78 12.91 -8.84 -0.37
C GLN A 78 13.14 -10.05 -1.27
N ALA A 79 12.08 -10.55 -1.92
CA ALA A 79 12.18 -11.66 -2.87
C ALA A 79 13.04 -11.29 -4.08
N GLY A 80 12.87 -10.10 -4.64
CA GLY A 80 13.69 -9.59 -5.75
C GLY A 80 15.18 -9.55 -5.39
N ALA A 81 15.53 -8.96 -4.24
CA ALA A 81 16.91 -8.90 -3.76
C ALA A 81 17.51 -10.29 -3.54
N SER A 82 16.76 -11.20 -2.89
CA SER A 82 17.22 -12.56 -2.64
C SER A 82 17.50 -13.33 -3.94
N TYR A 83 16.64 -13.19 -4.95
CA TYR A 83 16.84 -13.86 -6.23
C TYR A 83 18.03 -13.27 -7.00
N ALA A 84 18.21 -11.95 -6.99
CA ALA A 84 19.36 -11.30 -7.61
C ALA A 84 20.68 -11.77 -6.97
N GLU A 85 20.74 -11.92 -5.65
CA GLU A 85 21.92 -12.45 -4.96
C GLU A 85 22.25 -13.89 -5.39
N VAL A 86 21.23 -14.75 -5.50
CA VAL A 86 21.41 -16.13 -5.96
C VAL A 86 21.95 -16.16 -7.39
N GLU A 87 21.40 -15.36 -8.29
CA GLU A 87 21.87 -15.26 -9.68
C GLU A 87 23.32 -14.75 -9.76
N GLN A 88 23.70 -13.76 -8.96
CA GLN A 88 25.08 -13.25 -8.90
C GLN A 88 26.06 -14.33 -8.42
N ARG A 89 25.71 -15.10 -7.38
CA ARG A 89 26.55 -16.20 -6.88
C ARG A 89 26.73 -17.30 -7.92
N ILE A 90 25.66 -17.66 -8.61
CA ILE A 90 25.70 -18.65 -9.70
C ILE A 90 26.60 -18.13 -10.82
N ALA A 91 26.42 -16.89 -11.28
CA ALA A 91 27.25 -16.30 -12.33
C ALA A 91 28.74 -16.22 -11.93
N ALA A 92 29.03 -15.92 -10.67
CA ALA A 92 30.39 -15.90 -10.15
C ALA A 92 31.03 -17.30 -10.09
N SER A 93 30.25 -18.36 -9.89
CA SER A 93 30.74 -19.75 -9.85
C SER A 93 31.16 -20.31 -11.21
N PHE A 94 30.73 -19.69 -12.31
CA PHE A 94 31.06 -20.08 -13.68
C PHE A 94 32.22 -19.26 -14.28
N ARG A 95 32.80 -18.33 -13.51
CA ARG A 95 33.96 -17.52 -13.91
C ARG A 95 35.22 -18.08 -13.28
#